data_AF-Q9Y273-F1
#
_entry.id   AF-Q9Y273-F1
#
_cell.length_a   1.000
_cell.length_b   1.000
_cell.length_c   1.000
_cell.angle_alpha   90.00
_cell.angle_beta   90.00
_cell.angle_gamma   90.00
#
_symmetry.space_group_name_H-M   'P 1'
#
loop_
_entity.id
_entity.type
_entity.pdbx_description
1 polymer ?
#
loop_
_entity_poly.entity_id
_entity_poly.type
_entity_poly.pdbx_seq_one_letter_code
_entity_poly.pdbx_strand_id
1 'polypeptide(L)'
;MRNGISPIIIDNTNLHAWEMKPYAVMALENNYEVIFREPDTRWKFNVQELARRNIHGVSREKIHRMKERYEHDVTFHSVLHAEKPSRMNRNQDRNNALPSNNARYWNSYTEFPNRRAHGGFTNESSYHRRGGCHHGY
;
A
#
# COMPACT_ATOMS: atom_id res chain seq x y z
N MET A 1 8.48 33.78 7.10
CA MET A 1 7.47 33.03 7.89
C MET A 1 6.27 33.92 8.11
N ARG A 2 5.06 33.51 7.69
CA ARG A 2 3.83 34.31 7.88
C ARG A 2 3.18 34.16 9.26
N ASN A 3 3.32 33.00 9.92
CA ASN A 3 2.55 32.65 11.12
C ASN A 3 3.41 32.45 12.39
N GLY A 4 4.72 32.73 12.35
CA GLY A 4 5.63 32.68 13.51
C GLY A 4 5.97 31.30 14.10
N ILE A 5 5.13 30.27 13.91
CA ILE A 5 5.34 28.91 14.44
C ILE A 5 6.56 28.26 13.79
N SER A 6 7.59 27.96 14.58
CA SER A 6 8.81 27.27 14.12
C SER A 6 9.47 26.50 15.28
N PRO A 7 10.03 25.30 15.04
CA PRO A 7 10.01 24.53 13.80
C PRO A 7 8.66 23.83 13.56
N ILE A 8 8.43 23.40 12.31
CA ILE A 8 7.36 22.46 11.95
C ILE A 8 8.04 21.14 11.54
N ILE A 9 7.62 20.04 12.15
CA ILE A 9 8.22 18.70 11.93
C ILE A 9 7.18 17.81 11.24
N ILE A 10 7.62 17.06 10.23
CA ILE A 10 6.77 16.18 9.41
C ILE A 10 7.36 14.78 9.46
N ASP A 11 7.00 14.03 10.51
CA ASP A 11 7.42 12.63 10.70
C ASP A 11 6.49 11.71 9.90
N ASN A 12 6.91 11.36 8.69
CA ASN A 12 6.21 10.45 7.78
C ASN A 12 7.24 9.71 6.90
N THR A 13 6.83 8.56 6.35
CA THR A 13 7.73 7.62 5.66
C THR A 13 8.36 8.23 4.40
N ASN A 14 7.61 9.08 3.67
CA ASN A 14 8.09 9.92 2.56
C ASN A 14 9.12 9.20 1.64
N LEU A 15 8.71 8.09 1.03
CA LEU A 15 9.62 7.23 0.25
C LEU A 15 10.02 7.84 -1.09
N HIS A 16 9.16 8.70 -1.63
CA HIS A 16 9.31 9.33 -2.94
C HIS A 16 9.23 10.85 -2.85
N ALA A 17 9.98 11.56 -3.68
CA ALA A 17 9.99 13.02 -3.75
C ALA A 17 8.60 13.62 -4.02
N TRP A 18 7.72 12.94 -4.78
CA TRP A 18 6.35 13.38 -5.01
C TRP A 18 5.47 13.31 -3.74
N GLU A 19 5.80 12.46 -2.76
CA GLU A 19 5.10 12.40 -1.46
C GLU A 19 5.46 13.62 -0.59
N MET A 20 6.67 14.16 -0.75
CA MET A 20 7.15 15.36 -0.05
C MET A 20 6.72 16.68 -0.69
N LYS A 21 6.43 16.68 -2.00
CA LYS A 21 6.02 17.85 -2.80
C LYS A 21 4.95 18.75 -2.16
N PRO A 22 3.81 18.25 -1.63
CA PRO A 22 2.81 19.13 -1.00
C PRO A 22 3.35 19.89 0.21
N TYR A 23 4.23 19.27 1.02
CA TYR A 23 4.86 19.94 2.16
C TYR A 23 5.83 21.04 1.72
N ALA A 24 6.63 20.77 0.69
CA ALA A 24 7.57 21.73 0.11
C ALA A 24 6.87 22.97 -0.49
N VAL A 25 5.72 22.78 -1.14
CA VAL A 25 4.89 23.88 -1.67
C VAL A 25 4.32 24.74 -0.54
N MET A 26 3.68 24.13 0.47
CA MET A 26 3.12 24.88 1.62
C MET A 26 4.20 25.66 2.39
N ALA A 27 5.41 25.12 2.50
CA ALA A 27 6.55 25.80 3.10
C ALA A 27 6.99 27.03 2.29
N LEU A 28 7.08 26.91 0.96
CA LEU A 28 7.43 28.00 0.05
C LEU A 28 6.42 29.16 0.13
N GLU A 29 5.12 28.84 0.04
CA GLU A 29 4.01 29.81 0.10
C GLU A 29 3.96 30.63 1.39
N ASN A 30 4.49 30.09 2.49
CA ASN A 30 4.50 30.72 3.82
C ASN A 30 5.89 31.26 4.24
N ASN A 31 6.87 31.21 3.33
CA ASN A 31 8.26 31.61 3.53
C ASN A 31 8.92 30.88 4.72
N TYR A 32 8.95 29.54 4.66
CA TYR A 32 9.75 28.66 5.49
C TYR A 32 10.95 28.09 4.72
N GLU A 33 12.03 27.80 5.43
CA GLU A 33 13.12 26.94 4.95
C GLU A 33 12.69 25.46 5.04
N VAL A 34 13.12 24.62 4.10
CA VAL A 34 12.83 23.18 4.09
C VAL A 34 14.13 22.40 4.21
N ILE A 35 14.29 21.69 5.34
CA ILE A 35 15.47 20.87 5.64
C ILE A 35 15.05 19.40 5.62
N PHE A 36 15.57 18.64 4.66
CA PHE A 36 15.39 17.19 4.62
C PHE A 36 16.31 16.51 5.64
N ARG A 37 15.80 15.51 6.36
CA ARG A 37 16.53 14.77 7.40
C ARG A 37 16.20 13.29 7.33
N GLU A 38 17.24 12.47 7.20
CA GLU A 38 17.15 11.04 7.48
C GLU A 38 17.45 10.74 8.96
N PRO A 39 16.92 9.66 9.55
CA PRO A 39 17.31 9.21 10.88
C PRO A 39 18.78 8.77 10.90
N ASP A 40 19.65 9.47 11.67
CA ASP A 40 21.03 9.03 11.87
C ASP A 40 21.09 7.81 12.80
N THR A 41 20.86 6.64 12.20
CA THR A 41 20.88 5.36 12.89
C THR A 41 21.53 4.28 12.04
N ARG A 42 22.36 3.45 12.68
CA ARG A 42 23.06 2.31 12.03
C ARG A 42 22.11 1.25 11.43
N TRP A 43 20.81 1.34 11.73
CA TRP A 43 19.77 0.41 11.30
C TRP A 43 18.76 1.00 10.33
N LYS A 44 18.89 2.27 9.90
CA LYS A 44 17.94 2.95 8.99
C LYS A 44 17.62 2.19 7.69
N PHE A 45 18.56 1.35 7.21
CA PHE A 45 18.40 0.48 6.04
C PHE A 45 18.47 -1.03 6.35
N ASN A 46 18.43 -1.42 7.62
CA ASN A 46 18.40 -2.82 8.04
C ASN A 46 16.95 -3.33 8.13
N VAL A 47 16.50 -4.04 7.09
CA VAL A 47 15.13 -4.53 6.95
C VAL A 47 14.69 -5.44 8.10
N GLN A 48 15.60 -6.24 8.68
CA GLN A 48 15.29 -7.09 9.83
C GLN A 48 15.07 -6.28 11.11
N GLU A 49 15.92 -5.29 11.37
CA GLU A 49 15.82 -4.45 12.56
C GLU A 49 14.63 -3.47 12.48
N LEU A 50 14.31 -2.96 11.29
CA LEU A 50 13.07 -2.22 11.02
C LEU A 50 11.82 -3.11 11.23
N ALA A 51 11.85 -4.36 10.75
CA ALA A 51 10.77 -5.33 10.98
C ALA A 51 10.59 -5.66 12.47
N ARG A 52 11.68 -5.66 13.25
CA ARG A 52 11.65 -5.90 14.71
C ARG A 52 11.23 -4.67 15.53
N ARG A 53 11.51 -3.45 15.07
CA ARG A 53 11.25 -2.19 15.80
C ARG A 53 9.89 -1.55 15.51
N ASN A 54 9.28 -1.81 14.35
CA ASN A 54 8.05 -1.11 13.99
C ASN A 54 6.83 -1.57 14.81
N ILE A 55 6.07 -0.62 15.35
CA ILE A 55 4.88 -0.87 16.18
C ILE A 55 3.59 -1.07 15.36
N HIS A 56 3.67 -0.95 14.02
CA HIS A 56 2.51 -0.95 13.13
C HIS A 56 2.29 -2.30 12.39
N GLY A 57 3.00 -3.37 12.78
CA GLY A 57 2.86 -4.70 12.18
C GLY A 57 3.26 -4.78 10.70
N VAL A 58 4.14 -3.89 10.23
CA VAL A 58 4.60 -3.87 8.83
C VAL A 58 5.52 -5.06 8.59
N SER A 59 5.09 -5.98 7.71
CA SER A 59 5.88 -7.18 7.39
C SER A 59 7.26 -6.82 6.82
N ARG A 60 8.25 -7.65 7.12
CA ARG A 60 9.63 -7.55 6.63
C ARG A 60 9.69 -7.42 5.10
N GLU A 61 8.83 -8.13 4.38
CA GLU A 61 8.71 -8.16 2.93
C GLU A 61 8.06 -6.88 2.39
N LYS A 62 7.17 -6.24 3.16
CA LYS A 62 6.68 -4.89 2.84
C LYS A 62 7.76 -3.84 3.09
N ILE A 63 8.52 -3.92 4.18
CA ILE A 63 9.65 -3.03 4.47
C ILE A 63 10.77 -3.16 3.41
N HIS A 64 11.06 -4.37 2.94
CA HIS A 64 11.99 -4.61 1.83
C HIS A 64 11.60 -3.79 0.59
N ARG A 65 10.33 -3.94 0.15
CA ARG A 65 9.73 -3.20 -0.98
C ARG A 65 9.44 -1.72 -0.68
N MET A 66 9.75 -1.23 0.51
CA MET A 66 9.77 0.20 0.84
C MET A 66 11.21 0.71 0.67
N LYS A 67 12.21 0.01 1.24
CA LYS A 67 13.63 0.30 1.05
C LYS A 67 14.04 0.27 -0.44
N GLU A 68 13.61 -0.72 -1.20
CA GLU A 68 13.90 -0.86 -2.64
C GLU A 68 13.39 0.30 -3.50
N ARG A 69 12.46 1.11 -2.97
CA ARG A 69 11.84 2.26 -3.64
C ARG A 69 12.15 3.58 -2.93
N TYR A 70 13.09 3.59 -1.99
CA TYR A 70 13.45 4.79 -1.24
C TYR A 70 14.33 5.70 -2.10
N GLU A 71 13.84 6.89 -2.39
CA GLU A 71 14.60 7.93 -3.08
C GLU A 71 15.55 8.62 -2.10
N HIS A 72 16.85 8.50 -2.35
CA HIS A 72 17.93 9.08 -1.54
C HIS A 72 18.30 10.48 -2.06
N ASP A 73 19.04 11.25 -1.25
CA ASP A 73 19.64 12.54 -1.65
C ASP A 73 18.65 13.57 -2.25
N VAL A 74 17.41 13.54 -1.77
CA VAL A 74 16.34 14.43 -2.24
C VAL A 74 16.65 15.89 -1.95
N THR A 75 16.35 16.75 -2.91
CA THR A 75 16.57 18.20 -2.82
C THR A 75 15.25 18.94 -2.95
N PHE A 76 15.19 20.18 -2.47
CA PHE A 76 14.01 21.03 -2.64
C PHE A 76 13.62 21.19 -4.12
N HIS A 77 14.62 21.29 -5.02
CA HIS A 77 14.38 21.36 -6.45
C HIS A 77 13.80 20.07 -7.03
N SER A 78 14.35 18.89 -6.71
CA SER A 78 13.81 17.62 -7.22
C SER A 78 12.43 17.32 -6.64
N VAL A 79 12.18 17.66 -5.38
CA VAL A 79 10.86 17.54 -4.73
C VAL A 79 9.81 18.44 -5.38
N LEU A 80 10.13 19.68 -5.77
CA LEU A 80 9.19 20.54 -6.50
C LEU A 80 8.88 20.02 -7.91
N HIS A 81 9.83 19.39 -8.61
CA HIS A 81 9.62 18.87 -9.96
C HIS A 81 9.08 17.43 -9.99
N ALA A 82 9.08 16.70 -8.87
CA ALA A 82 8.61 15.33 -8.80
C ALA A 82 7.13 15.18 -9.20
N GLU A 83 6.82 14.09 -9.90
CA GLU A 83 5.46 13.73 -10.29
C GLU A 83 5.07 12.35 -9.75
N LYS A 84 3.77 12.17 -9.53
CA LYS A 84 3.23 10.89 -9.07
C LYS A 84 3.06 9.95 -10.27
N PRO A 85 3.66 8.76 -10.28
CA PRO A 85 3.56 7.84 -11.43
C PRO A 85 2.11 7.48 -11.73
N SER A 86 1.73 7.55 -13.00
CA SER A 86 0.36 7.32 -13.45
C SER A 86 -0.05 5.85 -13.23
N ARG A 87 -1.36 5.60 -13.06
CA ARG A 87 -1.89 4.23 -12.90
C ARG A 87 -1.72 3.36 -14.16
N MET A 88 -1.41 3.96 -15.31
CA MET A 88 -1.35 3.30 -16.62
C MET A 88 -0.18 2.31 -16.73
N ASN A 89 1.01 2.72 -16.27
CA ASN A 89 2.25 1.96 -16.49
C ASN A 89 2.24 0.58 -15.79
N ARG A 90 1.52 0.44 -14.67
CA ARG A 90 1.49 -0.79 -13.85
C ARG A 90 0.93 -2.03 -14.58
N ASN A 91 0.30 -1.84 -15.74
CA ASN A 91 -0.20 -2.94 -16.57
C ASN A 91 0.85 -3.45 -17.57
N GLN A 92 1.87 -2.67 -17.93
CA GLN A 92 2.92 -3.11 -18.86
C GLN A 92 3.86 -4.14 -18.22
N ASP A 93 4.26 -3.91 -16.96
CA ASP A 93 5.12 -4.85 -16.20
C ASP A 93 4.50 -6.24 -16.06
N ARG A 94 3.16 -6.34 -16.01
CA ARG A 94 2.44 -7.62 -15.97
C ARG A 94 2.44 -8.37 -17.30
N ASN A 95 2.46 -7.65 -18.41
CA ASN A 95 2.40 -8.25 -19.75
C ASN A 95 3.78 -8.69 -20.26
N ASN A 96 4.87 -8.14 -19.68
CA ASN A 96 6.25 -8.53 -20.00
C ASN A 96 6.74 -9.76 -19.20
N ALA A 97 5.91 -10.31 -18.31
CA ALA A 97 6.20 -11.56 -17.62
C ALA A 97 6.01 -12.77 -18.56
N LEU A 98 7.12 -13.27 -19.12
CA LEU A 98 7.11 -14.48 -19.96
C LEU A 98 6.46 -15.66 -19.23
N PRO A 99 5.57 -16.43 -19.89
CA PRO A 99 4.93 -17.60 -19.28
C PRO A 99 5.99 -18.67 -18.98
N SER A 100 6.10 -19.06 -17.70
CA SER A 100 7.07 -20.05 -17.24
C SER A 100 6.68 -21.47 -17.67
N ASN A 101 7.20 -21.89 -18.82
CA ASN A 101 7.01 -23.24 -19.36
C ASN A 101 7.78 -24.30 -18.55
N ASN A 102 7.24 -24.75 -17.41
CA ASN A 102 7.37 -26.14 -16.96
C ASN A 102 6.51 -26.49 -15.72
N ALA A 103 5.37 -27.15 -15.94
CA ALA A 103 4.82 -28.18 -15.07
C ALA A 103 3.93 -29.11 -15.92
N ARG A 104 4.02 -30.42 -15.73
CA ARG A 104 3.38 -31.41 -16.62
C ARG A 104 2.13 -32.02 -15.96
N TYR A 105 1.17 -32.38 -16.82
CA TYR A 105 0.20 -33.48 -16.64
C TYR A 105 -0.35 -33.74 -15.22
N TRP A 106 -1.63 -33.43 -15.04
CA TRP A 106 -2.55 -34.30 -14.32
C TRP A 106 -3.56 -34.85 -15.32
N ASN A 107 -3.65 -36.18 -15.41
CA ASN A 107 -4.42 -36.88 -16.44
C ASN A 107 -5.76 -37.39 -15.88
N SER A 108 -6.68 -37.72 -16.78
CA SER A 108 -8.03 -38.19 -16.45
C SER A 108 -8.09 -39.62 -15.89
N TYR A 109 -9.29 -40.02 -15.46
CA TYR A 109 -9.79 -41.39 -15.17
C TYR A 109 -9.52 -42.00 -13.78
N THR A 110 -10.55 -41.95 -12.93
CA THR A 110 -11.28 -43.17 -12.48
C THR A 110 -12.79 -42.87 -12.48
N GLU A 111 -13.63 -43.89 -12.68
CA GLU A 111 -15.05 -43.70 -13.06
C GLU A 111 -15.97 -44.73 -12.36
N PHE A 112 -17.23 -44.34 -12.11
CA PHE A 112 -18.38 -45.14 -11.64
C PHE A 112 -18.41 -45.65 -10.18
N PRO A 113 -19.59 -46.06 -9.63
CA PRO A 113 -20.95 -46.00 -10.20
C PRO A 113 -21.99 -45.20 -9.37
N ASN A 114 -23.12 -44.87 -10.01
CA ASN A 114 -24.30 -44.24 -9.41
C ASN A 114 -25.04 -45.10 -8.38
N ARG A 115 -25.67 -44.45 -7.38
CA ARG A 115 -26.96 -44.89 -6.78
C ARG A 115 -27.88 -43.67 -6.53
N ARG A 116 -29.18 -43.85 -6.81
CA ARG A 116 -30.29 -42.92 -6.45
C ARG A 116 -30.67 -43.17 -4.96
N ALA A 117 -31.45 -42.38 -4.20
CA ALA A 117 -32.30 -41.19 -4.41
C ALA A 117 -32.47 -40.46 -3.02
N HIS A 118 -33.41 -39.55 -2.67
CA HIS A 118 -34.56 -38.86 -3.32
C HIS A 118 -34.95 -37.61 -2.49
N GLY A 119 -35.52 -36.55 -3.11
CA GLY A 119 -36.25 -35.45 -2.43
C GLY A 119 -35.38 -34.29 -1.90
N GLY A 120 -35.90 -33.05 -1.78
CA GLY A 120 -37.21 -32.52 -2.18
C GLY A 120 -37.40 -31.02 -1.84
N PHE A 121 -38.48 -30.41 -2.35
CA PHE A 121 -39.04 -29.08 -2.00
C PHE A 121 -38.32 -27.77 -2.43
N THR A 122 -38.75 -27.29 -3.61
CA THR A 122 -39.34 -25.94 -3.88
C THR A 122 -38.69 -24.63 -3.40
N ASN A 123 -38.43 -23.74 -4.37
CA ASN A 123 -38.48 -22.27 -4.23
C ASN A 123 -39.83 -21.77 -3.68
N GLU A 124 -39.86 -20.65 -2.93
CA GLU A 124 -40.37 -19.36 -3.47
C GLU A 124 -40.16 -18.11 -2.56
N SER A 125 -40.19 -16.94 -3.22
CA SER A 125 -40.74 -15.63 -2.78
C SER A 125 -40.46 -14.97 -1.41
N SER A 126 -39.46 -14.05 -1.43
CA SER A 126 -39.64 -12.57 -1.41
C SER A 126 -40.18 -11.76 -0.20
N TYR A 127 -39.63 -10.52 -0.10
CA TYR A 127 -40.23 -9.24 0.41
C TYR A 127 -39.90 -8.66 1.83
N HIS A 128 -39.36 -7.43 1.78
CA HIS A 128 -39.69 -6.22 2.59
C HIS A 128 -39.41 -6.06 4.12
N ARG A 129 -38.19 -5.57 4.43
CA ARG A 129 -37.90 -4.24 5.04
C ARG A 129 -38.89 -3.59 6.05
N ARG A 130 -38.56 -3.53 7.36
CA ARG A 130 -38.48 -2.29 8.22
C ARG A 130 -38.33 -2.57 9.75
N GLY A 131 -37.56 -1.72 10.45
CA GLY A 131 -37.62 -1.47 11.90
C GLY A 131 -37.04 -2.55 12.85
N GLY A 132 -36.39 -2.27 13.98
CA GLY A 132 -35.86 -0.99 14.50
C GLY A 132 -36.52 -0.47 15.79
N CYS A 133 -35.93 -0.81 16.95
CA CYS A 133 -36.11 -0.10 18.22
C CYS A 133 -35.05 -0.55 19.25
N HIS A 134 -34.31 0.39 19.84
CA HIS A 134 -33.59 0.19 21.10
C HIS A 134 -34.03 1.29 22.07
N HIS A 135 -34.29 0.93 23.33
CA HIS A 135 -34.40 1.85 24.45
C HIS A 135 -33.30 1.49 25.44
N GLY A 136 -32.65 2.50 26.04
CA GLY A 136 -31.58 2.30 27.00
C GLY A 136 -32.04 2.53 28.44
N TYR A 137 -31.20 2.08 29.37
CA TYR A 137 -31.07 2.54 30.75
C TYR A 137 -29.58 2.49 31.11
#